data_AF-A0A924JP54-F1
#
_entry.id   AF-A0A924JP54-F1
#
_cell.length_a   1.000
_cell.length_b   1.000
_cell.length_c   1.000
_cell.angle_alpha   90.00
_cell.angle_beta   90.00
_cell.angle_gamma   90.00
#
_symmetry.space_group_name_H-M   'P 1'
#
loop_
_entity.id
_entity.type
_entity.pdbx_description
1 polymer ?
#
loop_
_entity_poly.entity_id
_entity_poly.type
_entity_poly.pdbx_seq_one_letter_code
_entity_poly.pdbx_strand_id
1 'polypeptide(L)'
;MVLVLLAMAEFTAFGQPNTNVDLDKDKPKQYENRKLGSEKTGDKKFSLPRRITQNLYTHYNYYFNANNKLNDIVGRAKAAHKDDYTQLLP
;
A
#
# COMPACT_ATOMS: atom_id res chain seq x y z
N MET A 1 1.70 -11.03 -36.60
CA MET A 1 0.57 -10.07 -36.77
C MET A 1 -0.30 -9.93 -35.52
N VAL A 2 -0.59 -11.00 -34.76
CA VAL A 2 -1.43 -10.92 -33.54
C VAL A 2 -0.75 -10.17 -32.38
N LEU A 3 0.59 -10.26 -32.25
CA LEU A 3 1.35 -9.59 -31.18
C LEU A 3 1.41 -8.05 -31.30
N VAL A 4 1.22 -7.50 -32.51
CA VAL A 4 1.22 -6.04 -32.73
C VAL A 4 -0.13 -5.41 -32.39
N LEU A 5 -1.22 -6.19 -32.46
CA LEU A 5 -2.58 -5.74 -32.16
C LEU A 5 -2.87 -5.59 -30.66
N LEU A 6 -2.13 -6.29 -29.79
CA LEU A 6 -2.34 -6.23 -28.33
C LEU A 6 -1.64 -5.02 -27.68
N ALA A 7 -0.68 -4.40 -28.37
CA ALA A 7 0.13 -3.30 -27.84
C ALA A 7 -0.56 -1.92 -27.89
N MET A 8 -1.75 -1.81 -28.51
CA MET A 8 -2.44 -0.53 -28.71
C MET A 8 -3.63 -0.29 -27.77
N ALA A 9 -3.85 -1.17 -26.78
CA ALA A 9 -4.85 -0.95 -25.75
C ALA A 9 -4.28 -0.12 -24.59
N GLU A 10 -3.92 1.14 -24.87
CA GLU A 10 -3.61 2.11 -23.82
C GLU A 10 -4.93 2.56 -23.19
N PHE A 11 -5.30 1.93 -22.07
CA PHE A 11 -6.39 2.42 -21.24
C PHE A 11 -5.96 3.74 -20.60
N THR A 12 -6.37 4.85 -21.20
CA THR A 12 -6.31 6.16 -20.54
C THR A 12 -7.24 6.13 -19.34
N ALA A 13 -6.67 5.94 -18.15
CA ALA A 13 -7.40 6.07 -16.90
C ALA A 13 -7.73 7.55 -16.67
N PHE A 14 -8.99 7.93 -16.81
CA PHE A 14 -9.47 9.25 -16.42
C PHE A 14 -9.84 9.22 -14.93
N GLY A 15 -9.13 10.00 -14.12
CA GLY A 15 -9.58 10.33 -12.76
C GLY A 15 -10.76 11.30 -12.81
N GLN A 16 -11.61 11.32 -11.78
CA GLN A 16 -12.67 12.32 -11.69
C GLN A 16 -12.05 13.72 -11.65
N PRO A 17 -12.41 14.64 -12.56
CA PRO A 17 -12.03 16.04 -12.42
C PRO A 17 -12.62 16.58 -11.10
N ASN A 18 -11.83 17.36 -10.35
CA ASN A 18 -12.16 17.94 -9.04
C ASN A 18 -12.27 16.96 -7.83
N THR A 19 -11.75 15.73 -7.87
CA THR A 19 -11.59 14.91 -6.64
C THR A 19 -10.37 15.29 -5.81
N ASN A 20 -9.49 16.15 -6.33
CA ASN A 20 -8.47 16.80 -5.52
C ASN A 20 -9.16 17.89 -4.69
N VAL A 21 -9.75 17.52 -3.56
CA VAL A 21 -10.11 18.51 -2.53
C VAL A 21 -8.78 19.11 -2.10
N ASP A 22 -8.51 20.34 -2.53
CA ASP A 22 -7.36 21.11 -2.07
C ASP A 22 -7.59 21.40 -0.59
N LEU A 23 -7.08 20.51 0.26
CA LEU A 23 -7.29 20.51 1.71
C LEU A 23 -6.80 21.81 2.35
N ASP A 24 -5.99 22.60 1.65
CA ASP A 24 -5.44 23.86 2.14
C ASP A 24 -6.28 25.07 1.74
N LYS A 25 -6.97 25.06 0.59
CA LYS A 25 -7.83 26.17 0.14
C LYS A 25 -9.26 26.11 0.69
N ASP A 26 -9.84 24.91 0.76
CA ASP A 26 -11.26 24.72 1.12
C ASP A 26 -11.44 24.12 2.53
N LYS A 27 -10.40 24.13 3.37
CA LYS A 27 -10.52 23.62 4.74
C LYS A 27 -11.48 24.51 5.54
N PRO A 28 -12.55 23.94 6.13
CA PRO A 28 -13.34 24.68 7.10
C PRO A 28 -12.43 25.20 8.23
N LYS A 29 -12.62 26.46 8.67
CA LYS A 29 -11.80 27.11 9.73
C LYS A 29 -11.59 26.23 10.98
N GLN A 30 -12.59 25.42 11.33
CA GLN A 30 -12.54 24.46 12.44
C GLN A 30 -11.51 23.32 12.30
N TYR A 31 -11.02 23.04 11.09
CA TYR A 31 -10.07 21.95 10.81
C TYR A 31 -8.71 22.44 10.29
N GLU A 32 -8.54 23.75 10.12
CA GLU A 32 -7.30 24.39 9.63
C GLU A 32 -6.07 23.92 10.43
N ASN A 33 -6.17 23.95 11.76
CA ASN A 33 -5.09 23.58 12.67
C ASN A 33 -5.18 22.13 13.20
N ARG A 34 -6.08 21.29 12.66
CA ARG A 34 -6.26 19.92 13.15
C ARG A 34 -5.22 19.00 12.50
N LYS A 35 -4.21 18.62 13.27
CA LYS A 35 -3.29 17.54 12.89
C LYS A 35 -4.02 16.21 12.74
N LEU A 36 -3.65 15.44 11.73
CA LEU A 36 -4.16 14.09 11.52
C LEU A 36 -3.71 13.15 12.66
N GLY A 37 -4.46 12.08 12.88
CA GLY A 37 -4.12 11.08 13.89
C GLY A 37 -2.78 10.39 13.61
N SER A 38 -2.44 10.20 12.33
CA SER A 38 -1.15 9.64 11.87
C SER A 38 0.01 10.57 12.22
N GLU A 39 -0.13 11.87 12.00
CA GLU A 39 0.88 12.89 12.26
C GLU A 39 1.16 13.11 13.75
N LYS A 40 0.18 12.80 14.61
CA LYS A 40 0.34 12.84 16.07
C LYS A 40 1.15 11.66 16.63
N THR A 41 1.58 10.74 15.76
CA THR A 41 2.38 9.57 16.18
C THR A 41 3.79 10.03 16.52
N GLY A 42 4.18 9.88 17.80
CA GLY A 42 5.49 10.30 18.30
C GLY A 42 5.44 11.53 19.21
N ASP A 43 4.39 12.35 19.13
CA ASP A 43 4.21 13.55 19.97
C ASP A 43 4.10 13.22 21.47
N LYS A 44 3.59 12.03 21.81
CA LYS A 44 3.42 11.57 23.20
C LYS A 44 3.69 10.08 23.34
N LYS A 45 4.28 9.69 24.47
CA LYS A 45 4.42 8.28 24.89
C LYS A 45 3.04 7.61 24.97
N PHE A 46 2.96 6.35 24.56
CA PHE A 46 1.72 5.58 24.65
C PHE A 46 1.30 5.37 26.11
N SER A 47 0.03 5.67 26.39
CA SER A 47 -0.64 5.32 27.64
C SER A 47 -0.79 3.81 27.75
N LEU A 48 -0.98 3.29 28.97
CA LEU A 48 -1.07 1.86 29.21
C LEU A 48 -2.15 1.15 28.36
N PRO A 49 -3.39 1.70 28.22
CA PRO A 49 -4.38 1.08 27.35
C PRO A 49 -3.93 1.02 25.88
N ARG A 50 -3.32 2.11 25.38
CA ARG A 50 -2.82 2.18 24.00
C ARG A 50 -1.68 1.19 23.75
N ARG A 51 -0.82 0.94 24.74
CA ARG A 51 0.23 -0.08 24.65
C ARG A 51 -0.36 -1.48 24.55
N ILE A 52 -1.35 -1.79 25.38
CA ILE A 52 -2.02 -3.09 25.35
C ILE A 52 -2.66 -3.33 23.98
N THR A 53 -3.43 -2.36 23.48
CA THR A 53 -4.11 -2.54 22.19
C THR A 53 -3.12 -2.65 21.02
N GLN A 54 -2.05 -1.85 21.04
CA GLN A 54 -1.02 -1.88 19.99
C GLN A 54 -0.26 -3.21 19.97
N ASN A 55 0.06 -3.76 21.14
CA ASN A 55 0.79 -5.01 21.27
C ASN A 55 -0.07 -6.23 20.93
N LEU A 56 -1.35 -6.23 21.31
CA LEU A 56 -2.22 -7.40 21.14
C LEU A 56 -2.99 -7.44 19.82
N TYR A 57 -3.38 -6.29 19.27
CA TYR A 57 -4.20 -6.25 18.06
C TYR A 57 -3.38 -5.75 16.87
N THR A 58 -2.82 -4.55 16.97
CA THR A 58 -2.17 -3.91 15.82
C THR A 58 -0.95 -4.70 15.36
N HIS A 59 -0.07 -5.12 16.28
CA HIS A 59 1.14 -5.88 15.95
C HIS A 59 0.81 -7.19 15.22
N TYR A 60 -0.09 -8.00 15.79
CA TYR A 60 -0.43 -9.30 15.23
C TYR A 60 -1.12 -9.18 13.87
N ASN A 61 -2.04 -8.22 13.72
CA ASN A 61 -2.67 -7.97 12.42
C ASN A 61 -1.67 -7.48 11.37
N TYR A 62 -0.74 -6.60 11.75
CA TYR A 62 0.32 -6.16 10.83
C TYR A 62 1.20 -7.33 10.38
N TYR A 63 1.68 -8.13 11.34
CA TYR A 63 2.56 -9.26 11.06
C TYR A 63 1.89 -10.31 10.17
N PHE A 64 0.65 -10.69 10.49
CA PHE A 64 -0.12 -11.67 9.71
C PHE A 64 -0.32 -11.20 8.26
N ASN A 65 -0.78 -9.96 8.06
CA ASN A 65 -1.01 -9.43 6.72
C ASN A 65 0.29 -9.24 5.94
N ALA A 66 1.37 -8.82 6.60
CA ALA A 66 2.69 -8.68 5.96
C ALA A 66 3.22 -10.04 5.49
N ASN A 67 3.11 -11.08 6.32
CA ASN A 67 3.50 -12.44 5.97
C ASN A 67 2.69 -12.97 4.78
N ASN A 68 1.37 -12.79 4.79
CA ASN A 68 0.52 -13.20 3.68
C ASN A 68 0.88 -12.48 2.38
N LYS A 69 1.12 -11.17 2.45
CA LYS A 69 1.54 -10.37 1.30
C LYS A 69 2.91 -10.82 0.76
N LEU A 70 3.85 -11.14 1.64
CA LEU A 70 5.16 -11.65 1.24
C LEU A 70 5.04 -12.99 0.52
N ASN A 71 4.26 -13.93 1.08
CA ASN A 71 4.05 -15.24 0.46
C ASN A 71 3.40 -15.13 -0.92
N ASP A 72 2.43 -14.23 -1.06
CA ASP A 72 1.77 -13.95 -2.34
C ASP A 72 2.77 -13.38 -3.37
N ILE A 73 3.60 -12.40 -2.98
CA ILE A 73 4.66 -11.86 -3.85
C ILE A 73 5.64 -12.96 -4.27
N VAL A 74 6.08 -13.81 -3.34
CA VAL A 74 6.98 -14.94 -3.65
C VAL A 74 6.31 -15.93 -4.60
N GLY A 75 5.04 -16.25 -4.38
CA GLY A 75 4.26 -17.13 -5.26
C GLY A 75 4.18 -16.56 -6.69
N ARG A 76 3.87 -15.27 -6.81
CA ARG A 76 3.84 -14.57 -8.10
C ARG A 76 5.21 -14.51 -8.76
N ALA A 77 6.27 -14.25 -8.00
CA ALA A 77 7.64 -14.21 -8.52
C ALA A 77 8.07 -15.58 -9.07
N LYS A 78 7.74 -16.66 -8.36
CA LYS A 78 7.99 -18.03 -8.84
C LYS A 78 7.17 -18.36 -10.09
N ALA A 79 5.90 -17.97 -10.15
CA ALA A 79 5.06 -18.21 -11.31
C ALA A 79 5.51 -17.42 -12.56
N ALA A 80 6.08 -16.23 -12.36
CA ALA A 80 6.63 -15.40 -13.42
C ALA A 80 8.08 -15.77 -13.79
N HIS A 81 8.76 -16.59 -12.97
CA HIS A 81 10.12 -17.04 -13.24
C HIS A 81 10.13 -17.95 -14.46
N LYS A 82 10.90 -17.56 -15.48
CA LYS A 82 11.16 -18.41 -16.63
C LYS A 82 12.49 -19.10 -16.39
N ASP A 83 12.46 -20.41 -16.24
CA ASP A 83 13.66 -21.20 -16.06
C ASP A 83 14.52 -21.18 -17.33
N ASP A 84 15.84 -21.02 -17.16
CA ASP A 84 16.81 -21.15 -18.23
C ASP A 84 17.35 -22.59 -18.24
N TYR A 85 16.87 -23.39 -19.19
CA TYR A 85 17.31 -24.78 -19.39
C TYR A 85 18.54 -24.90 -20.30
N THR A 86 19.17 -23.79 -20.70
CA THR A 86 20.36 -23.82 -21.58
C THR A 86 21.65 -24.11 -20.82
N GLN A 87 21.63 -24.08 -19.48
CA GLN A 87 22.78 -24.37 -18.63
C GLN A 87 22.51 -25.64 -17.79
N LEU A 88 23.54 -26.48 -17.64
CA LEU A 88 23.49 -27.63 -16.74
C LEU A 88 23.38 -27.12 -15.30
N LEU A 89 22.49 -27.76 -14.53
CA LEU A 89 22.42 -27.54 -13.09
C LEU A 89 23.80 -27.87 -12.45
N PRO A 90 24.32 -27.03 -11.55
CA PRO A 90 25.57 -27.29 -10.84
C PRO A 90 25.46 -28.52 -9.91
#